data_AF-A0A1Y0F8C5-F1
#
_entry.id   AF-A0A1Y0F8C5-F1
#
_cell.length_a   1.000
_cell.length_b   1.000
_cell.length_c   1.000
_cell.angle_alpha   90.00
_cell.angle_beta   90.00
_cell.angle_gamma   90.00
#
_symmetry.space_group_name_H-M   'P 1'
#
loop_
_entity.id
_entity.type
_entity.pdbx_description
1 polymer ?
#
loop_
_entity_poly.entity_id
_entity_poly.type
_entity_poly.pdbx_seq_one_letter_code
_entity_poly.pdbx_strand_id
1 'polypeptide(L)'
;MKYNIYQRDILVGKTDSTNYIIDGLQPCTSYRVAVAPYDDTHESKRTEITIKTRGIRLIIPTSLTVNSIITLNYQEYSLGLIPIGTEPSGMFGGGNKRDIQAKIISVDNGKSTVELLGKLEQDTTTLSGRINMVKKSNFDYSTDLGGWYAASEYGSDFYRTTTAPKPDEMSSNYCLASGTRDVFEDNNIFPVVSGTKYYISAWVYTSQKYSGQVGLCVKNSNNNNMTYLGVTVPKDNQNRWIKIKGTITIPNGYNIAQPWLQVEKQVKDNEKLYFTNIQIINSTDLPYFADNTQMNRLQDGSFAAFNGYRAIYFRQ
;
A
#
# COMPACT_ATOMS: atom_id res chain seq x y z
N MET A 1 9.87 -32.31 -5.38
CA MET A 1 8.54 -32.02 -5.96
C MET A 1 8.42 -30.51 -5.96
N LYS A 2 8.10 -29.88 -7.10
CA LYS A 2 8.11 -28.42 -7.23
C LYS A 2 6.68 -27.89 -7.10
N TYR A 3 6.50 -26.72 -6.49
CA TYR A 3 5.19 -26.11 -6.27
C TYR A 3 5.17 -24.66 -6.74
N ASN A 4 4.11 -24.30 -7.46
CA ASN A 4 3.75 -22.93 -7.78
C ASN A 4 2.80 -22.41 -6.69
N ILE A 5 3.12 -21.25 -6.11
CA ILE A 5 2.33 -20.59 -5.07
C ILE A 5 1.61 -19.40 -5.68
N TYR A 6 0.31 -19.32 -5.45
CA TYR A 6 -0.56 -18.30 -6.01
C TYR A 6 -1.24 -17.49 -4.92
N GLN A 7 -1.43 -16.21 -5.17
CA GLN A 7 -2.41 -15.39 -4.43
C GLN A 7 -3.51 -15.01 -5.41
N ARG A 8 -4.74 -15.48 -5.11
CA ARG A 8 -5.82 -15.67 -6.08
C ARG A 8 -5.32 -16.55 -7.21
N ASP A 9 -5.07 -15.93 -8.35
CA ASP A 9 -4.67 -16.61 -9.57
C ASP A 9 -3.33 -16.10 -10.12
N ILE A 10 -2.66 -15.23 -9.36
CA ILE A 10 -1.35 -14.64 -9.67
C ILE A 10 -0.27 -15.51 -9.04
N LEU A 11 0.72 -15.95 -9.82
CA LEU A 11 1.89 -16.66 -9.31
C LEU A 11 2.72 -15.71 -8.45
N VAL A 12 2.78 -15.96 -7.14
CA VAL A 12 3.56 -15.15 -6.18
C VAL A 12 4.89 -15.80 -5.81
N GLY A 13 5.12 -17.05 -6.19
CA GLY A 13 6.41 -17.70 -6.03
C GLY A 13 6.45 -19.17 -6.41
N LYS A 14 7.64 -19.74 -6.30
CA LYS A 14 7.92 -21.17 -6.53
C LYS A 14 8.72 -21.72 -5.36
N THR A 15 8.48 -22.98 -4.99
CA THR A 15 9.21 -23.67 -3.93
C THR A 15 9.34 -25.15 -4.22
N ASP A 16 10.45 -25.76 -3.82
CA ASP A 16 10.65 -27.22 -3.84
C ASP A 16 10.41 -27.85 -2.46
N SER A 17 10.07 -27.01 -1.47
CA SER A 17 9.77 -27.38 -0.09
C SER A 17 8.25 -27.41 0.14
N THR A 18 7.82 -28.15 1.18
CA THR A 18 6.43 -28.13 1.66
C THR A 18 6.10 -26.88 2.48
N ASN A 19 7.01 -25.91 2.54
CA ASN A 19 6.81 -24.61 3.18
C ASN A 19 7.06 -23.45 2.18
N TYR A 20 6.32 -22.36 2.38
CA TYR A 20 6.50 -21.11 1.66
C TYR A 20 6.01 -19.95 2.54
N ILE A 21 6.74 -18.83 2.54
CA ILE A 21 6.38 -17.62 3.28
C ILE A 21 5.86 -16.59 2.28
N ILE A 22 4.63 -16.14 2.49
CA ILE A 22 4.08 -14.97 1.80
C ILE A 22 4.19 -13.77 2.75
N ASP A 23 5.01 -12.79 2.40
CA ASP A 23 5.24 -11.59 3.19
C ASP A 23 4.48 -10.35 2.64
N GLY A 24 4.66 -9.23 3.34
CA GLY A 24 4.05 -7.95 2.97
C GLY A 24 2.52 -8.00 2.92
N LEU A 25 1.89 -8.83 3.74
CA LEU A 25 0.43 -8.94 3.84
C LEU A 25 -0.11 -7.83 4.76
N GLN A 26 -1.24 -7.27 4.39
CA GLN A 26 -1.92 -6.23 5.17
C GLN A 26 -2.71 -6.89 6.32
N PRO A 27 -2.68 -6.35 7.54
CA PRO A 27 -3.52 -6.79 8.65
C PRO A 27 -5.01 -6.79 8.32
N CYS A 28 -5.79 -7.61 9.03
CA CYS A 28 -7.25 -7.72 8.87
C CYS A 28 -7.72 -7.91 7.41
N THR A 29 -6.91 -8.52 6.55
CA THR A 29 -7.19 -8.70 5.13
C THR A 29 -7.33 -10.18 4.78
N SER A 30 -8.36 -10.50 4.00
CA SER A 30 -8.57 -11.84 3.47
C SER A 30 -7.80 -12.02 2.16
N TYR A 31 -7.09 -13.14 2.04
CA TYR A 31 -6.33 -13.55 0.88
C TYR A 31 -6.75 -14.95 0.47
N ARG A 32 -7.10 -15.12 -0.81
CA ARG A 32 -7.18 -16.44 -1.45
C ARG A 32 -5.77 -16.83 -1.84
N VAL A 33 -5.31 -18.00 -1.43
CA VAL A 33 -3.98 -18.54 -1.75
C VAL A 33 -4.18 -19.91 -2.37
N ALA A 34 -3.40 -20.23 -3.41
CA ALA A 34 -3.43 -21.53 -4.06
C ALA A 34 -2.04 -22.15 -4.14
N VAL A 35 -1.99 -23.47 -4.16
CA VAL A 35 -0.78 -24.25 -4.45
C VAL A 35 -1.06 -25.22 -5.58
N ALA A 36 -0.11 -25.36 -6.49
CA ALA A 36 -0.13 -26.40 -7.52
C ALA A 36 1.24 -27.06 -7.64
N PRO A 37 1.34 -28.37 -7.39
CA PRO A 37 2.46 -29.16 -7.86
C PRO A 37 2.70 -29.00 -9.36
N TYR A 38 3.96 -28.96 -9.78
CA TYR A 38 4.32 -28.94 -11.19
C TYR A 38 5.61 -29.75 -11.46
N ASP A 39 5.75 -30.19 -12.70
CA ASP A 39 6.98 -30.73 -13.29
C ASP A 39 7.45 -29.84 -14.45
N ASP A 40 8.49 -30.25 -15.19
CA ASP A 40 9.08 -29.41 -16.24
C ASP A 40 8.15 -29.20 -17.46
N THR A 41 7.02 -29.91 -17.52
CA THR A 41 6.09 -29.93 -18.67
C THR A 41 4.62 -29.68 -18.29
N HIS A 42 4.22 -29.87 -17.04
CA HIS A 42 2.82 -29.81 -16.60
C HIS A 42 2.67 -29.23 -15.18
N GLU A 43 1.55 -28.53 -14.95
CA GLU A 43 1.09 -28.09 -13.63
C GLU A 43 -0.25 -28.78 -13.30
N SER A 44 -0.40 -29.25 -12.06
CA SER A 44 -1.64 -29.89 -11.62
C SER A 44 -2.75 -28.89 -11.34
N LYS A 45 -3.96 -29.39 -11.08
CA LYS A 45 -5.06 -28.56 -10.56
C LYS A 45 -4.63 -27.87 -9.25
N ARG A 46 -4.98 -26.58 -9.13
CA ARG A 46 -4.74 -25.78 -7.93
C ARG A 46 -5.62 -26.25 -6.77
N THR A 47 -5.02 -26.31 -5.59
CA THR A 47 -5.74 -26.42 -4.32
C THR A 47 -5.73 -25.06 -3.64
N GLU A 48 -6.88 -24.60 -3.15
CA GLU A 48 -7.07 -23.24 -2.69
C GLU A 48 -7.54 -23.18 -1.24
N ILE A 49 -7.09 -22.13 -0.54
CA ILE A 49 -7.57 -21.76 0.78
C ILE A 49 -7.80 -20.26 0.83
N THR A 50 -8.75 -19.84 1.66
CA THR A 50 -8.90 -18.43 2.03
C THR A 50 -8.38 -18.25 3.45
N ILE A 51 -7.37 -17.40 3.60
CA ILE A 51 -6.81 -17.03 4.90
C ILE A 51 -7.15 -15.59 5.20
N LYS A 52 -7.40 -15.27 6.47
CA LYS A 52 -7.51 -13.88 6.94
C LYS A 52 -6.34 -13.60 7.87
N THR A 53 -5.54 -12.59 7.54
CA THR A 53 -4.50 -12.13 8.46
C THR A 53 -5.15 -11.56 9.71
N ARG A 54 -4.53 -11.79 10.86
CA ARG A 54 -4.88 -11.12 12.11
C ARG A 54 -4.72 -9.60 12.05
N GLY A 55 -5.22 -8.91 13.07
CA GLY A 55 -4.96 -7.49 13.27
C GLY A 55 -3.55 -7.19 13.79
N ILE A 56 -3.21 -5.91 13.78
CA ILE A 56 -2.04 -5.41 14.51
C ILE A 56 -2.26 -5.58 16.00
N ARG A 57 -1.22 -6.01 16.71
CA ARG A 57 -1.23 -6.07 18.16
C ARG A 57 -0.60 -4.82 18.76
N LEU A 58 -1.24 -4.30 19.80
CA LEU A 58 -0.72 -3.24 20.66
C LEU A 58 -0.56 -3.79 22.07
N ILE A 59 0.42 -3.28 22.80
CA ILE A 59 0.67 -3.66 24.19
C ILE A 59 0.35 -2.45 25.08
N ILE A 60 -0.69 -2.60 25.90
CA ILE A 60 -1.14 -1.59 26.84
C ILE A 60 -0.56 -1.93 28.21
N PRO A 61 0.21 -1.04 28.87
CA PRO A 61 0.79 -1.31 30.18
C PRO A 61 -0.23 -1.14 31.32
N THR A 62 -1.31 -1.90 31.23
CA THR A 62 -2.35 -2.09 32.24
C THR A 62 -3.00 -3.46 32.05
N SER A 63 -3.52 -4.05 33.12
CA SER A 63 -4.26 -5.32 33.07
C SER A 63 -5.73 -5.08 32.71
N LEU A 64 -6.19 -5.71 31.64
CA LEU A 64 -7.58 -5.67 31.17
C LEU A 64 -8.19 -7.07 31.17
N THR A 65 -9.51 -7.18 31.08
CA THR A 65 -10.17 -8.49 31.06
C THR A 65 -9.94 -9.19 29.71
N VAL A 66 -9.29 -10.36 29.72
CA VAL A 66 -9.08 -11.16 28.50
C VAL A 66 -10.43 -11.49 27.83
N ASN A 67 -10.44 -11.52 26.50
CA ASN A 67 -11.60 -11.72 25.64
C ASN A 67 -12.62 -10.58 25.58
N SER A 68 -12.45 -9.48 26.32
CA SER A 68 -13.31 -8.30 26.10
C SER A 68 -12.88 -7.51 24.87
N ILE A 69 -13.81 -6.70 24.36
CA ILE A 69 -13.57 -5.74 23.27
C ILE A 69 -13.44 -4.36 23.90
N ILE A 70 -12.42 -3.63 23.47
CA ILE A 70 -12.19 -2.24 23.87
C ILE A 70 -12.29 -1.32 22.66
N THR A 71 -12.65 -0.07 22.95
CA THR A 71 -12.57 1.02 22.00
C THR A 71 -11.23 1.72 22.17
N LEU A 72 -10.54 1.94 21.06
CA LEU A 72 -9.35 2.78 20.97
C LEU A 72 -9.70 3.98 20.09
N ASN A 73 -9.16 5.15 20.39
CA ASN A 73 -9.38 6.33 19.55
C ASN A 73 -8.16 6.50 18.64
N TYR A 74 -8.38 6.42 17.33
CA TYR A 74 -7.37 6.72 16.32
C TYR A 74 -7.44 8.21 15.95
N GLN A 75 -6.28 8.82 15.73
CA GLN A 75 -6.18 10.20 15.27
C GLN A 75 -4.94 10.39 14.38
N GLU A 76 -5.05 11.28 13.40
CA GLU A 76 -3.94 11.76 12.58
C GLU A 76 -3.65 13.23 12.92
N TYR A 77 -2.38 13.56 13.08
CA TYR A 77 -1.90 14.92 13.33
C TYR A 77 -1.41 15.54 12.03
N SER A 78 -1.72 16.82 11.82
CA SER A 78 -1.12 17.59 10.73
C SER A 78 0.39 17.67 10.97
N LEU A 79 1.18 17.32 9.96
CA LEU A 79 2.64 17.29 10.06
C LEU A 79 3.21 18.65 10.49
N GLY A 80 3.87 18.68 11.65
CA GLY A 80 4.61 19.82 12.19
C GLY A 80 5.51 19.34 13.34
N LEU A 81 6.81 19.60 13.25
CA LEU A 81 7.89 19.10 14.09
C LEU A 81 7.74 19.46 15.59
N ILE A 82 6.93 18.74 16.36
CA ILE A 82 6.98 18.77 17.82
C ILE A 82 7.42 17.38 18.30
N PRO A 83 8.49 17.27 19.10
CA PRO A 83 8.85 16.02 19.76
C PRO A 83 7.65 15.46 20.54
N ILE A 84 7.29 14.21 20.25
CA ILE A 84 6.24 13.48 20.97
C ILE A 84 6.49 13.58 22.48
N GLY A 85 5.48 14.03 23.23
CA GLY A 85 5.57 14.24 24.69
C GLY A 85 5.93 15.65 25.14
N THR A 86 6.04 16.61 24.21
CA THR A 86 6.23 18.05 24.52
C THR A 86 5.10 18.93 23.96
N GLU A 87 3.93 18.37 23.67
CA GLU A 87 2.84 19.09 23.02
C GLU A 87 2.28 20.22 23.92
N PRO A 88 2.29 21.49 23.47
CA PRO A 88 1.66 22.57 24.21
C PRO A 88 0.15 22.39 24.32
N SER A 89 -0.40 22.68 25.50
CA SER A 89 -1.84 22.69 25.77
C SER A 89 -2.58 23.54 24.74
N GLY A 90 -3.46 22.92 23.95
CA GLY A 90 -4.42 23.62 23.09
C GLY A 90 -4.05 23.80 21.62
N MET A 91 -2.95 23.21 21.11
CA MET A 91 -2.47 23.55 19.76
C MET A 91 -2.69 22.53 18.62
N PHE A 92 -3.37 21.39 18.79
CA PHE A 92 -3.60 20.46 17.66
C PHE A 92 -4.96 19.75 17.67
N GLY A 93 -5.86 20.20 16.79
CA GLY A 93 -7.01 19.43 16.35
C GLY A 93 -6.60 18.48 15.22
N GLY A 94 -6.24 17.24 15.55
CA GLY A 94 -5.94 16.24 14.51
C GLY A 94 -7.17 15.87 13.67
N GLY A 95 -6.92 15.40 12.46
CA GLY A 95 -7.91 14.89 11.51
C GLY A 95 -8.12 13.39 11.63
N ASN A 96 -9.06 12.85 10.83
CA ASN A 96 -9.37 11.42 10.73
C ASN A 96 -9.62 10.72 12.08
N LYS A 97 -10.19 11.45 13.04
CA LYS A 97 -10.54 10.93 14.37
C LYS A 97 -11.63 9.89 14.24
N ARG A 98 -11.39 8.68 14.74
CA ARG A 98 -12.39 7.63 14.76
C ARG A 98 -12.13 6.62 15.86
N ASP A 99 -13.19 5.95 16.27
CA ASP A 99 -13.10 4.79 17.14
C ASP A 99 -12.75 3.55 16.33
N ILE A 100 -11.80 2.78 16.85
CA ILE A 100 -11.44 1.46 16.34
C ILE A 100 -11.59 0.45 17.47
N GLN A 101 -11.98 -0.77 17.12
CA GLN A 101 -12.17 -1.83 18.10
C GLN A 101 -10.96 -2.76 18.15
N ALA A 102 -10.61 -3.20 19.35
CA ALA A 102 -9.59 -4.21 19.60
C ALA A 102 -10.09 -5.26 20.59
N LYS A 103 -9.69 -6.52 20.40
CA LYS A 103 -9.94 -7.60 21.35
C LYS A 103 -8.73 -7.80 22.24
N ILE A 104 -8.92 -7.94 23.54
CA ILE A 104 -7.84 -8.33 24.46
C ILE A 104 -7.56 -9.82 24.31
N ILE A 105 -6.36 -10.15 23.86
CA ILE A 105 -5.95 -11.54 23.54
C ILE A 105 -5.18 -12.20 24.68
N SER A 106 -4.44 -11.43 25.49
CA SER A 106 -3.70 -11.94 26.63
C SER A 106 -3.38 -10.83 27.62
N VAL A 107 -3.15 -11.21 28.87
CA VAL A 107 -2.55 -10.34 29.90
C VAL A 107 -1.39 -11.08 30.54
N ASP A 108 -0.25 -10.43 30.61
CA ASP A 108 0.94 -10.93 31.29
C ASP A 108 1.68 -9.78 31.96
N ASN A 109 2.19 -9.99 33.19
CA ASN A 109 3.02 -9.03 33.92
C ASN A 109 2.48 -7.59 33.94
N GLY A 110 1.18 -7.41 34.18
CA GLY A 110 0.54 -6.09 34.23
C GLY A 110 0.32 -5.43 32.87
N LYS A 111 0.52 -6.15 31.77
CA LYS A 111 0.37 -5.65 30.39
C LYS A 111 -0.66 -6.45 29.62
N SER A 112 -1.54 -5.77 28.92
CA SER A 112 -2.52 -6.38 28.02
C SER A 112 -2.04 -6.33 26.59
N THR A 113 -2.05 -7.47 25.90
CA THR A 113 -1.93 -7.48 24.43
C THR A 113 -3.32 -7.42 23.84
N VAL A 114 -3.54 -6.45 22.95
CA VAL A 114 -4.81 -6.23 22.27
C VAL A 114 -4.62 -6.32 20.76
N GLU A 115 -5.55 -6.94 20.05
CA GLU A 115 -5.51 -7.12 18.60
C GLU A 115 -6.63 -6.33 17.93
N LEU A 116 -6.27 -5.48 16.96
CA LEU A 116 -7.25 -4.69 16.21
C LEU A 116 -8.21 -5.60 15.42
N LEU A 117 -9.50 -5.28 15.43
CA LEU A 117 -10.53 -6.06 14.73
C LEU A 117 -10.78 -5.61 13.29
N GLY A 118 -10.33 -4.40 12.94
CA GLY A 118 -10.49 -3.78 11.64
C GLY A 118 -9.16 -3.34 11.03
N LYS A 119 -9.21 -2.94 9.75
CA LYS A 119 -8.08 -2.27 9.11
C LYS A 119 -7.92 -0.86 9.69
N LEU A 120 -6.67 -0.42 9.82
CA LEU A 120 -6.39 0.98 10.11
C LEU A 120 -6.58 1.87 8.87
N GLU A 121 -6.48 1.31 7.67
CA GLU A 121 -6.76 2.02 6.43
C GLU A 121 -8.26 2.28 6.28
N GLN A 122 -8.64 3.56 6.23
CA GLN A 122 -9.84 4.01 5.52
C GLN A 122 -9.33 4.92 4.40
N ASP A 123 -9.88 4.76 3.18
CA ASP A 123 -9.47 5.45 1.94
C ASP A 123 -9.06 6.91 2.21
N THR A 124 -7.77 7.20 2.19
CA THR A 124 -7.22 8.53 2.47
C THR A 124 -7.43 9.42 1.24
N THR A 125 -8.62 9.96 1.08
CA THR A 125 -8.94 10.96 0.05
C THR A 125 -8.89 12.39 0.58
N THR A 126 -8.62 12.64 1.87
CA THR A 126 -8.62 14.00 2.43
C THR A 126 -7.23 14.52 2.77
N LEU A 127 -6.93 15.67 2.16
CA LEU A 127 -5.67 16.40 2.16
C LEU A 127 -5.39 17.14 3.48
N SER A 128 -4.25 16.83 4.10
CA SER A 128 -3.27 17.81 4.63
C SER A 128 -2.04 17.04 5.14
N GLY A 129 -1.07 16.77 4.26
CA GLY A 129 0.09 15.90 4.54
C GLY A 129 0.00 14.54 3.83
N ARG A 130 0.14 14.55 2.51
CA ARG A 130 -0.04 13.35 1.66
C ARG A 130 0.99 12.27 2.01
N ILE A 131 0.53 11.14 2.57
CA ILE A 131 1.35 9.91 2.78
C ILE A 131 1.59 9.19 1.46
N ASN A 132 0.57 9.18 0.61
CA ASN A 132 0.70 8.69 -0.74
C ASN A 132 1.38 9.77 -1.57
N MET A 133 2.52 9.43 -2.14
CA MET A 133 3.26 10.27 -3.04
C MET A 133 2.55 10.43 -4.39
N VAL A 134 1.44 9.72 -4.64
CA VAL A 134 0.56 9.92 -5.81
C VAL A 134 -0.60 10.86 -5.45
N LYS A 135 -0.85 11.89 -6.27
CA LYS A 135 -1.92 12.87 -6.04
C LYS A 135 -3.29 12.33 -6.42
N LYS A 136 -3.40 11.68 -7.58
CA LYS A 136 -4.65 11.09 -8.08
C LYS A 136 -4.45 9.61 -8.37
N SER A 137 -4.72 8.79 -7.36
CA SER A 137 -4.46 7.36 -7.40
C SER A 137 -5.62 6.53 -7.94
N ASN A 138 -6.85 6.96 -7.70
CA ASN A 138 -8.09 6.19 -7.94
C ASN A 138 -8.89 6.67 -9.17
N PHE A 139 -8.43 7.76 -9.78
CA PHE A 139 -9.03 8.36 -10.97
C PHE A 139 -10.55 8.54 -10.88
N ASP A 140 -11.09 8.95 -9.72
CA ASP A 140 -12.52 9.17 -9.40
C ASP A 140 -13.42 9.83 -10.50
N TYR A 141 -14.68 10.14 -10.16
CA TYR A 141 -15.66 10.68 -11.12
C TYR A 141 -15.24 12.00 -11.80
N SER A 142 -14.22 12.72 -11.28
CA SER A 142 -13.74 13.95 -11.92
C SER A 142 -13.14 13.71 -13.30
N THR A 143 -13.24 14.70 -14.18
CA THR A 143 -12.71 14.62 -15.56
C THR A 143 -11.20 14.73 -15.64
N ASP A 144 -10.55 15.15 -14.56
CA ASP A 144 -9.12 15.38 -14.46
C ASP A 144 -8.32 14.07 -14.34
N LEU A 145 -7.17 14.00 -15.01
CA LEU A 145 -6.21 12.92 -14.84
C LEU A 145 -5.32 13.11 -13.60
N GLY A 146 -5.42 14.23 -12.89
CA GLY A 146 -4.68 14.50 -11.67
C GLY A 146 -3.23 14.91 -11.92
N GLY A 147 -2.97 15.50 -13.09
CA GLY A 147 -1.63 15.83 -13.56
C GLY A 147 -0.91 14.66 -14.23
N TRP A 148 -1.48 13.45 -14.29
CA TRP A 148 -0.84 12.37 -15.05
C TRP A 148 -0.76 12.71 -16.54
N TYR A 149 0.42 12.56 -17.13
CA TYR A 149 0.71 12.88 -18.54
C TYR A 149 1.72 11.90 -19.15
N ALA A 150 1.64 11.70 -20.46
CA ALA A 150 2.60 10.88 -21.19
C ALA A 150 3.86 11.70 -21.53
N ALA A 151 5.04 11.11 -21.33
CA ALA A 151 6.33 11.79 -21.52
C ALA A 151 6.67 12.12 -22.99
N SER A 152 6.01 11.44 -23.93
CA SER A 152 6.10 11.67 -25.37
C SER A 152 4.68 11.83 -25.92
N GLU A 153 4.41 12.96 -26.60
CA GLU A 153 3.13 13.32 -27.25
C GLU A 153 2.67 12.29 -28.30
N TYR A 154 1.41 12.17 -28.74
CA TYR A 154 0.06 12.36 -28.19
C TYR A 154 -0.86 11.55 -29.11
N GLY A 155 -1.81 10.81 -28.55
CA GLY A 155 -2.84 10.07 -29.28
C GLY A 155 -3.92 9.60 -28.30
N SER A 156 -5.00 9.00 -28.79
CA SER A 156 -6.11 8.44 -28.00
C SER A 156 -5.73 7.26 -27.09
N ASP A 157 -4.45 7.10 -26.77
CA ASP A 157 -3.88 5.95 -26.07
C ASP A 157 -3.59 6.21 -24.60
N PHE A 158 -3.91 7.41 -24.10
CA PHE A 158 -3.77 7.79 -22.70
C PHE A 158 -5.01 8.58 -22.23
N TYR A 159 -5.86 7.97 -21.41
CA TYR A 159 -7.14 8.57 -21.00
C TYR A 159 -7.74 7.88 -19.77
N ARG A 160 -8.65 8.58 -19.09
CA ARG A 160 -9.47 7.99 -18.01
C ARG A 160 -10.62 7.20 -18.59
N THR A 161 -10.88 6.03 -18.04
CA THR A 161 -12.03 5.20 -18.44
C THR A 161 -12.54 4.34 -17.29
N THR A 162 -13.62 3.62 -17.53
CA THR A 162 -14.12 2.59 -16.63
C THR A 162 -13.84 1.21 -17.24
N THR A 163 -13.55 0.22 -16.41
CA THR A 163 -13.52 -1.18 -16.85
C THR A 163 -14.29 -2.05 -15.87
N ALA A 164 -14.92 -3.10 -16.39
CA ALA A 164 -15.71 -4.06 -15.63
C ALA A 164 -15.27 -5.49 -15.98
N PRO A 165 -15.30 -6.45 -15.04
CA PRO A 165 -15.68 -6.28 -13.62
C PRO A 165 -14.53 -5.71 -12.80
N LYS A 166 -14.86 -4.87 -11.83
CA LYS A 166 -13.91 -4.26 -10.89
C LYS A 166 -13.80 -5.10 -9.61
N PRO A 167 -12.60 -5.28 -9.03
CA PRO A 167 -12.40 -5.77 -7.67
C PRO A 167 -13.11 -4.94 -6.59
N ASP A 168 -13.69 -5.61 -5.60
CA ASP A 168 -14.38 -4.97 -4.45
C ASP A 168 -13.46 -4.01 -3.68
N GLU A 169 -12.14 -4.24 -3.69
CA GLU A 169 -11.16 -3.40 -2.97
C GLU A 169 -10.71 -2.16 -3.75
N MET A 170 -11.20 -1.94 -4.97
CA MET A 170 -10.97 -0.68 -5.67
C MET A 170 -11.91 0.38 -5.12
N SER A 171 -11.40 1.59 -4.87
CA SER A 171 -12.19 2.68 -4.29
C SER A 171 -13.10 3.38 -5.32
N SER A 172 -12.81 3.22 -6.62
CA SER A 172 -13.49 3.88 -7.74
C SER A 172 -13.66 2.90 -8.91
N ASN A 173 -14.69 3.09 -9.75
CA ASN A 173 -14.89 2.29 -10.98
C ASN A 173 -14.02 2.76 -12.14
N TYR A 174 -13.28 3.86 -11.92
CA TYR A 174 -12.46 4.49 -12.91
C TYR A 174 -10.99 4.08 -12.77
N CYS A 175 -10.30 4.18 -13.89
CA CYS A 175 -8.89 3.87 -14.03
C CYS A 175 -8.26 4.73 -15.12
N LEU A 176 -6.94 4.78 -15.11
CA LEU A 176 -6.15 5.39 -16.16
C LEU A 176 -5.73 4.33 -17.17
N ALA A 177 -6.20 4.44 -18.40
CA ALA A 177 -5.73 3.64 -19.53
C ALA A 177 -4.45 4.27 -20.08
N SER A 178 -3.40 3.48 -20.24
CA SER A 178 -2.18 3.90 -20.92
C SER A 178 -1.69 2.83 -21.90
N GLY A 179 -1.42 3.27 -23.12
CA GLY A 179 -0.61 2.56 -24.11
C GLY A 179 0.72 3.27 -24.38
N THR A 180 1.03 4.35 -23.66
CA THR A 180 2.30 5.04 -23.82
C THR A 180 3.38 4.40 -22.96
N ARG A 181 4.64 4.48 -23.42
CA ARG A 181 5.76 3.81 -22.76
C ARG A 181 5.97 4.34 -21.35
N ASP A 182 6.01 5.67 -21.19
CA ASP A 182 6.32 6.32 -19.92
C ASP A 182 5.29 7.41 -19.62
N VAL A 183 4.70 7.34 -18.42
CA VAL A 183 3.72 8.30 -17.91
C VAL A 183 4.20 8.81 -16.55
N PHE A 184 4.06 10.11 -16.33
CA PHE A 184 4.48 10.80 -15.10
C PHE A 184 3.32 11.58 -14.49
N GLU A 185 3.38 11.84 -13.18
CA GLU A 185 2.43 12.75 -12.53
C GLU A 185 3.03 14.16 -12.44
N ASP A 186 2.44 15.10 -13.17
CA ASP A 186 2.94 16.47 -13.31
C ASP A 186 2.92 17.25 -11.99
N ASN A 187 3.86 18.18 -11.88
CA ASN A 187 4.09 19.01 -10.70
C ASN A 187 4.21 18.18 -9.40
N ASN A 188 4.60 16.91 -9.49
CA ASN A 188 4.70 15.98 -8.36
C ASN A 188 6.12 15.44 -8.19
N ILE A 189 7.08 16.36 -8.12
CA ILE A 189 8.47 16.05 -7.83
C ILE A 189 8.69 16.33 -6.34
N PHE A 190 9.27 15.38 -5.62
CA PHE A 190 9.50 15.48 -4.19
C PHE A 190 10.92 15.01 -3.81
N PRO A 191 11.49 15.53 -2.71
CA PRO A 191 12.82 15.13 -2.27
C PRO A 191 12.83 13.68 -1.76
N VAL A 192 13.94 12.98 -1.99
CA VAL A 192 14.19 11.63 -1.46
C VAL A 192 15.60 11.52 -0.89
N VAL A 193 15.80 10.55 -0.02
CA VAL A 193 17.10 10.24 0.60
C VAL A 193 17.53 8.84 0.20
N SER A 194 18.81 8.66 -0.11
CA SER A 194 19.38 7.34 -0.40
C SER A 194 19.15 6.37 0.76
N GLY A 195 18.80 5.13 0.44
CA GLY A 195 18.43 4.10 1.41
C GLY A 195 16.96 4.16 1.88
N THR A 196 16.23 5.25 1.64
CA THR A 196 14.79 5.30 1.94
C THR A 196 14.06 4.25 1.13
N LYS A 197 13.11 3.57 1.77
CA LYS A 197 12.28 2.54 1.15
C LYS A 197 10.90 3.11 0.86
N TYR A 198 10.36 2.79 -0.30
CA TYR A 198 8.98 3.10 -0.66
C TYR A 198 8.21 1.81 -0.93
N TYR A 199 7.09 1.64 -0.24
CA TYR A 199 6.11 0.63 -0.59
C TYR A 199 5.28 1.12 -1.76
N ILE A 200 5.13 0.26 -2.75
CA ILE A 200 4.32 0.50 -3.94
C ILE A 200 3.23 -0.54 -4.00
N SER A 201 2.00 -0.12 -4.28
CA SER A 201 0.96 -1.04 -4.73
C SER A 201 0.03 -0.37 -5.75
N ALA A 202 -0.59 -1.16 -6.62
CA ALA A 202 -1.59 -0.68 -7.54
C ALA A 202 -2.50 -1.83 -7.96
N TRP A 203 -3.73 -1.50 -8.34
CA TRP A 203 -4.55 -2.38 -9.15
C TRP A 203 -4.23 -2.10 -10.62
N VAL A 204 -3.87 -3.15 -11.35
CA VAL A 204 -3.53 -3.06 -12.77
C VAL A 204 -4.34 -4.08 -13.55
N TYR A 205 -4.98 -3.65 -14.64
CA TYR A 205 -5.54 -4.54 -15.64
C TYR A 205 -4.52 -4.66 -16.76
N THR A 206 -4.13 -5.88 -17.10
CA THR A 206 -3.09 -6.15 -18.09
C THR A 206 -3.63 -6.94 -19.27
N SER A 207 -3.15 -6.58 -20.46
CA SER A 207 -3.30 -7.37 -21.67
C SER A 207 -2.13 -8.35 -21.77
N GLN A 208 -2.40 -9.55 -22.30
CA GLN A 208 -1.47 -10.68 -22.49
C GLN A 208 -0.05 -10.34 -22.98
N LYS A 209 0.12 -9.21 -23.65
CA LYS A 209 1.23 -8.97 -24.56
C LYS A 209 2.36 -8.16 -23.94
N TYR A 210 2.07 -7.28 -22.98
CA TYR A 210 3.08 -6.35 -22.46
C TYR A 210 3.05 -6.27 -20.94
N SER A 211 4.25 -6.30 -20.37
CA SER A 211 4.45 -5.95 -18.97
C SER A 211 4.45 -4.42 -18.82
N GLY A 212 4.57 -3.99 -17.58
CA GLY A 212 4.65 -2.58 -17.22
C GLY A 212 5.25 -2.45 -15.84
N GLN A 213 5.36 -1.22 -15.35
CA GLN A 213 5.86 -0.95 -14.03
C GLN A 213 5.07 0.18 -13.38
N VAL A 214 4.98 0.14 -12.06
CA VAL A 214 4.47 1.24 -11.24
C VAL A 214 5.56 1.59 -10.25
N GLY A 215 5.93 2.86 -10.16
CA GLY A 215 6.89 3.30 -9.16
C GLY A 215 7.37 4.73 -9.35
N LEU A 216 8.67 4.93 -9.21
CA LEU A 216 9.31 6.23 -9.19
C LEU A 216 10.36 6.33 -10.28
N CYS A 217 10.32 7.42 -11.00
CA CYS A 217 11.49 7.97 -11.65
C CYS A 217 12.28 8.75 -10.60
N VAL A 218 13.54 8.36 -10.35
CA VAL A 218 14.41 9.04 -9.41
C VAL A 218 15.55 9.72 -10.16
N LYS A 219 15.86 10.95 -9.74
CA LYS A 219 16.82 11.81 -10.43
C LYS A 219 17.78 12.42 -9.42
N ASN A 220 19.02 12.60 -9.86
CA ASN A 220 19.98 13.47 -9.22
C ASN A 220 19.80 14.88 -9.81
N SER A 221 19.29 15.80 -8.99
CA SER A 221 19.03 17.18 -9.42
C SER A 221 20.29 17.95 -9.82
N ASN A 222 21.47 17.53 -9.36
CA ASN A 222 22.73 18.24 -9.61
C ASN A 222 23.34 17.92 -10.98
N ASN A 223 23.16 16.69 -11.48
CA ASN A 223 23.79 16.24 -12.74
C ASN A 223 22.80 15.65 -13.75
N ASN A 224 21.49 15.72 -13.45
CA ASN A 224 20.41 15.19 -14.26
C ASN A 224 20.41 13.67 -14.52
N ASN A 225 21.28 12.90 -13.87
CA ASN A 225 21.25 11.44 -13.98
C ASN A 225 19.93 10.90 -13.42
N MET A 226 19.34 9.92 -14.09
CA MET A 226 18.00 9.42 -13.82
C MET A 226 17.97 7.89 -13.87
N THR A 227 17.18 7.27 -12.99
CA THR A 227 16.87 5.85 -13.06
C THR A 227 15.42 5.59 -12.68
N TYR A 228 14.90 4.44 -13.07
CA TYR A 228 13.50 4.08 -12.93
C TYR A 228 13.38 2.87 -12.01
N LEU A 229 12.62 3.03 -10.93
CA LEU A 229 12.44 2.03 -9.89
C LEU A 229 10.96 1.71 -9.81
N GLY A 230 10.59 0.44 -9.93
CA GLY A 230 9.18 0.07 -9.88
C GLY A 230 8.92 -1.38 -9.54
N VAL A 231 7.67 -1.63 -9.16
CA VAL A 231 7.12 -2.97 -9.05
C VAL A 231 6.64 -3.40 -10.43
N THR A 232 7.08 -4.57 -10.86
CA THR A 232 6.75 -5.11 -12.18
C THR A 232 5.30 -5.60 -12.21
N VAL A 233 4.59 -5.18 -13.26
CA VAL A 233 3.28 -5.74 -13.64
C VAL A 233 3.54 -7.06 -14.34
N PRO A 234 3.17 -8.21 -13.76
CA PRO A 234 3.37 -9.49 -14.43
C PRO A 234 2.55 -9.55 -15.73
N LYS A 235 3.07 -10.26 -16.73
CA LYS A 235 2.29 -10.61 -17.92
C LYS A 235 1.19 -11.59 -17.47
N ASP A 236 -0.07 -11.22 -17.62
CA ASP A 236 -1.22 -12.06 -17.26
C ASP A 236 -2.15 -12.21 -18.45
N ASN A 237 -2.51 -13.45 -18.76
CA ASN A 237 -3.35 -13.79 -19.90
C ASN A 237 -4.84 -13.91 -19.61
N GLN A 238 -5.24 -13.61 -18.38
CA GLN A 238 -6.59 -13.86 -17.91
C GLN A 238 -7.50 -12.63 -18.00
N ASN A 239 -7.04 -11.53 -18.63
CA ASN A 239 -7.83 -10.33 -18.90
C ASN A 239 -8.57 -9.85 -17.66
N ARG A 240 -7.82 -9.59 -16.59
CA ARG A 240 -8.36 -9.28 -15.27
C ARG A 240 -7.52 -8.24 -14.55
N TRP A 241 -8.10 -7.75 -13.45
CA TRP A 241 -7.40 -6.94 -12.47
C TRP A 241 -6.47 -7.79 -11.60
N ILE A 242 -5.23 -7.34 -11.49
CA ILE A 242 -4.21 -7.89 -10.60
C ILE A 242 -3.74 -6.80 -9.63
N LYS A 243 -3.58 -7.17 -8.35
CA LYS A 243 -2.98 -6.26 -7.37
C LYS A 243 -1.48 -6.53 -7.34
N ILE A 244 -0.69 -5.54 -7.76
CA ILE A 244 0.77 -5.58 -7.62
C ILE A 244 1.16 -4.91 -6.32
N LYS A 245 2.24 -5.40 -5.69
CA LYS A 245 2.84 -4.80 -4.50
C LYS A 245 4.33 -5.10 -4.43
N GLY A 246 5.08 -4.23 -3.79
CA GLY A 246 6.50 -4.43 -3.54
C GLY A 246 7.16 -3.22 -2.90
N THR A 247 8.45 -3.32 -2.63
CA THR A 247 9.22 -2.23 -2.04
C THR A 247 10.41 -1.91 -2.91
N ILE A 248 10.62 -0.62 -3.19
CA ILE A 248 11.83 -0.11 -3.82
C ILE A 248 12.69 0.59 -2.78
N THR A 249 14.00 0.61 -3.01
CA THR A 249 14.96 1.35 -2.18
C THR A 249 15.63 2.41 -3.04
N ILE A 250 15.69 3.65 -2.57
CA ILE A 250 16.34 4.76 -3.28
C ILE A 250 17.85 4.50 -3.33
N PRO A 251 18.48 4.41 -4.52
CA PRO A 251 19.91 4.18 -4.64
C PRO A 251 20.74 5.38 -4.16
N ASN A 252 22.03 5.14 -3.96
CA ASN A 252 22.99 6.20 -3.65
C ASN A 252 23.06 7.21 -4.79
N GLY A 253 23.06 8.50 -4.43
CA GLY A 253 23.29 9.58 -5.39
C GLY A 253 22.04 10.12 -6.10
N TYR A 254 20.83 9.73 -5.69
CA TYR A 254 19.56 10.32 -6.16
C TYR A 254 18.88 11.07 -5.03
N ASN A 255 18.25 12.21 -5.33
CA ASN A 255 17.76 13.15 -4.31
C ASN A 255 16.37 13.73 -4.58
N ILE A 256 15.80 13.49 -5.76
CA ILE A 256 14.41 13.81 -6.08
C ILE A 256 13.74 12.61 -6.78
N ALA A 257 12.43 12.51 -6.66
CA ALA A 257 11.63 11.47 -7.30
C ALA A 257 10.30 12.02 -7.83
N GLN A 258 9.75 11.33 -8.83
CA GLN A 258 8.45 11.61 -9.43
C GLN A 258 7.70 10.29 -9.66
N PRO A 259 6.37 10.21 -9.39
CA PRO A 259 5.58 9.05 -9.73
C PRO A 259 5.62 8.75 -11.23
N TRP A 260 5.74 7.46 -11.53
CA TRP A 260 5.95 6.96 -12.88
C TRP A 260 5.17 5.65 -13.09
N LEU A 261 4.55 5.56 -14.26
CA LEU A 261 3.91 4.35 -14.77
C LEU A 261 4.55 4.01 -16.11
N GLN A 262 4.74 2.72 -16.35
CA GLN A 262 5.33 2.22 -17.57
C GLN A 262 4.45 1.18 -18.24
N VAL A 263 4.43 1.23 -19.56
CA VAL A 263 4.15 0.07 -20.42
C VAL A 263 5.45 -0.29 -21.12
N GLU A 264 5.83 -1.57 -21.13
CA GLU A 264 7.12 -2.09 -21.65
C GLU A 264 7.46 -1.56 -23.06
N LYS A 265 6.43 -1.33 -23.86
CA LYS A 265 6.50 -0.72 -25.18
C LYS A 265 5.28 0.18 -25.39
N GLN A 266 5.39 1.14 -26.30
CA GLN A 266 4.23 1.86 -26.81
C GLN A 266 3.27 0.91 -27.57
N VAL A 267 1.99 0.97 -27.23
CA VAL A 267 0.92 0.10 -27.71
C VAL A 267 -0.34 0.90 -28.01
N LYS A 268 -1.18 0.35 -28.88
CA LYS A 268 -2.48 0.94 -29.23
C LYS A 268 -3.60 -0.02 -28.84
N ASP A 269 -4.80 0.52 -28.70
CA ASP A 269 -6.06 -0.24 -28.56
C ASP A 269 -6.08 -1.30 -27.45
N ASN A 270 -6.46 -2.55 -27.73
CA ASN A 270 -6.75 -3.59 -26.73
C ASN A 270 -5.51 -4.11 -25.96
N GLU A 271 -4.34 -3.53 -26.20
CA GLU A 271 -3.07 -3.95 -25.60
C GLU A 271 -2.64 -3.05 -24.43
N LYS A 272 -3.44 -2.03 -24.10
CA LYS A 272 -3.19 -1.05 -23.02
C LYS A 272 -3.15 -1.70 -21.64
N LEU A 273 -2.43 -1.04 -20.73
CA LEU A 273 -2.52 -1.31 -19.29
C LEU A 273 -3.45 -0.28 -18.66
N TYR A 274 -4.22 -0.71 -17.66
CA TYR A 274 -5.12 0.16 -16.91
C TYR A 274 -4.69 0.19 -15.46
N PHE A 275 -4.54 1.38 -14.89
CA PHE A 275 -4.01 1.57 -13.54
C PHE A 275 -5.02 2.28 -12.65
N THR A 276 -5.08 1.88 -11.38
CA THR A 276 -5.89 2.56 -10.36
C THR A 276 -5.46 2.16 -8.95
N ASN A 277 -6.00 2.85 -7.95
CA ASN A 277 -5.65 2.73 -6.54
C ASN A 277 -4.12 2.69 -6.30
N ILE A 278 -3.39 3.53 -7.02
CA ILE A 278 -1.92 3.57 -6.96
C ILE A 278 -1.49 4.15 -5.60
N GLN A 279 -0.64 3.42 -4.90
CA GLN A 279 -0.02 3.84 -3.66
C GLN A 279 1.48 3.80 -3.82
N ILE A 280 2.15 4.91 -3.55
CA ILE A 280 3.59 5.01 -3.37
C ILE A 280 3.80 5.69 -2.03
N ILE A 281 4.20 4.94 -1.02
CA ILE A 281 4.23 5.40 0.36
C ILE A 281 5.63 5.14 0.90
N ASN A 282 6.25 6.12 1.56
CA ASN A 282 7.49 5.86 2.29
C ASN A 282 7.22 4.70 3.27
N SER A 283 8.05 3.67 3.28
CA SER A 283 7.80 2.46 4.06
C SER A 283 7.71 2.74 5.56
N THR A 284 8.31 3.82 6.07
CA THR A 284 8.12 4.27 7.46
C THR A 284 6.73 4.87 7.70
N ASP A 285 6.12 5.42 6.66
CA ASP A 285 4.79 6.05 6.69
C ASP A 285 3.67 5.07 6.31
N LEU A 286 4.01 3.79 6.08
CA LEU A 286 3.04 2.73 5.92
C LEU A 286 2.00 2.83 7.05
N PRO A 287 0.70 2.68 6.74
CA PRO A 287 -0.42 2.99 7.65
C PRO A 287 -0.54 2.06 8.86
N TYR A 288 0.51 1.32 9.18
CA TYR A 288 0.51 0.29 10.18
C TYR A 288 1.44 0.66 11.31
N PHE A 289 0.92 0.59 12.52
CA PHE A 289 1.76 0.41 13.69
C PHE A 289 2.49 -0.92 13.53
N ALA A 290 3.76 -0.98 13.95
CA ALA A 290 4.48 -2.24 14.00
C ALA A 290 3.72 -3.21 14.92
N ASP A 291 3.79 -4.50 14.62
CA ASP A 291 3.14 -5.48 15.47
C ASP A 291 3.78 -5.50 16.87
N ASN A 292 2.95 -5.61 17.90
CA ASN A 292 3.34 -5.51 19.31
C ASN A 292 3.90 -4.13 19.71
N THR A 293 3.45 -3.06 19.05
CA THR A 293 3.80 -1.69 19.44
C THR A 293 3.40 -1.44 20.89
N GLN A 294 4.33 -0.94 21.70
CA GLN A 294 4.07 -0.56 23.09
C GLN A 294 3.33 0.78 23.12
N MET A 295 2.25 0.85 23.90
CA MET A 295 1.61 2.12 24.24
C MET A 295 2.31 2.73 25.46
N ASN A 296 2.58 4.03 25.38
CA ASN A 296 3.16 4.80 26.47
C ASN A 296 2.05 5.37 27.35
N ARG A 297 2.23 5.34 28.66
CA ARG A 297 1.35 6.05 29.60
C ARG A 297 1.59 7.56 29.48
N LEU A 298 0.51 8.32 29.31
CA LEU A 298 0.51 9.77 29.22
C LEU A 298 0.26 10.42 30.58
N GLN A 299 0.46 11.74 30.66
CA GLN A 299 0.29 12.51 31.90
C GLN A 299 -1.17 12.49 32.42
N ASP A 300 -2.14 12.38 31.52
CA ASP A 300 -3.57 12.28 31.85
C ASP A 300 -3.99 10.87 32.29
N GLY A 301 -3.04 9.93 32.40
CA GLY A 301 -3.29 8.55 32.78
C GLY A 301 -3.76 7.65 31.63
N SER A 302 -4.03 8.20 30.45
CA SER A 302 -4.34 7.43 29.25
C SER A 302 -3.07 6.78 28.68
N PHE A 303 -3.25 5.93 27.67
CA PHE A 303 -2.14 5.28 26.96
C PHE A 303 -2.18 5.66 25.48
N ALA A 304 -1.02 5.82 24.85
CA ALA A 304 -0.94 6.10 23.42
C ALA A 304 0.22 5.39 22.73
N ALA A 305 -0.02 4.90 21.52
CA ALA A 305 1.02 4.52 20.56
C ALA A 305 1.08 5.56 19.45
N PHE A 306 2.29 5.87 18.99
CA PHE A 306 2.54 6.82 17.91
C PHE A 306 3.32 6.15 16.76
N ASN A 307 2.94 6.47 15.52
CA ASN A 307 3.72 6.11 14.34
C ASN A 307 3.67 7.26 13.32
N GLY A 308 4.77 8.02 13.24
CA GLY A 308 4.82 9.27 12.49
C GLY A 308 3.76 10.23 12.99
N TYR A 309 2.83 10.60 12.11
CA TYR A 309 1.74 11.53 12.38
C TYR A 309 0.46 10.84 12.90
N ARG A 310 0.47 9.52 13.10
CA ARG A 310 -0.68 8.74 13.59
C ARG A 310 -0.54 8.45 15.07
N ALA A 311 -1.67 8.45 15.77
CA ALA A 311 -1.76 8.01 17.14
C ALA A 311 -2.98 7.10 17.36
N ILE A 312 -2.80 6.13 18.26
CA ILE A 312 -3.89 5.34 18.82
C ILE A 312 -3.89 5.58 20.31
N TYR A 313 -5.03 5.97 20.86
CA TYR A 313 -5.24 6.22 22.28
C TYR A 313 -6.11 5.13 22.90
N PHE A 314 -5.78 4.78 24.14
CA PHE A 314 -6.65 4.03 25.04
C PHE A 314 -6.90 4.87 26.28
N ARG A 315 -8.17 5.18 26.53
CA ARG A 315 -8.65 5.89 27.71
C ARG A 315 -9.47 4.90 28.53
N GLN A 316 -9.11 4.72 29.79
CA GLN A 316 -9.87 3.91 30.74
C GLN A 316 -11.14 4.64 31.18
#